data_AF-A0A2W5RLG4-F1
#
_entry.id   AF-A0A2W5RLG4-F1
#
_cell.length_a   1.000
_cell.length_b   1.000
_cell.length_c   1.000
_cell.angle_alpha   90.00
_cell.angle_beta   90.00
_cell.angle_gamma   90.00
#
_symmetry.space_group_name_H-M   'P 1'
#
loop_
_entity.id
_entity.type
_entity.pdbx_description
1 polymer ?
#
loop_
_entity_poly.entity_id
_entity_poly.type
_entity_poly.pdbx_seq_one_letter_code
_entity_poly.pdbx_strand_id
1 'polypeptide(L)'
;MTEGKPMLKRLQNKYYQVFALGVAALGLSAATYAADEQFNNALRAANAGNVGLLQQYQSSMQGDVLGYYPEYWVLNSNLALQPAANIVGFAQRYPQSAMAEKLAADYIEEKVKMADFASAQPVLAYVSNADRAESCAMAQVRAKSGDPLVFAEYKDVWLTTNSQPESCAGLGRMMLSSPLMTEQDKQQRLWSQLRAGQSGQAIATAQTIGMNLSLAQLNSIQADPLNYLWSAPKASAADQAYLIYAIGRLADSDLNTALASVKRAAEGTPELVQKALYRTVGYIGGTTVMKNNFNVEVLQAFDRSYGLALSEEEAEIYARQAIRFGAWESVIRAIDGMSVTQKQEDRWQY
;
A
#
# COMPACT_ATOMS: atom_id res chain seq x y z
N MET A 1 29.27 84.41 29.84
CA MET A 1 27.99 84.02 29.24
C MET A 1 28.31 83.02 28.12
N THR A 2 28.41 81.72 28.45
CA THR A 2 27.34 80.67 28.36
C THR A 2 26.85 80.45 26.92
N GLU A 3 27.34 79.39 26.25
CA GLU A 3 26.65 78.10 25.92
C GLU A 3 26.14 78.13 24.46
N GLY A 4 26.07 77.07 23.64
CA GLY A 4 26.26 75.62 23.78
C GLY A 4 26.03 74.90 22.43
N LYS A 5 26.52 73.65 22.33
CA LYS A 5 26.38 72.65 21.25
C LYS A 5 24.90 72.36 20.86
N PRO A 6 24.54 71.90 19.62
CA PRO A 6 24.55 70.46 19.31
C PRO A 6 24.63 70.10 17.79
N MET A 7 25.82 70.05 17.18
CA MET A 7 25.97 69.46 15.83
C MET A 7 26.66 68.09 15.83
N LEU A 8 27.43 67.75 16.88
CA LEU A 8 28.07 66.44 17.02
C LEU A 8 27.11 65.28 17.35
N LYS A 9 25.93 65.54 17.94
CA LYS A 9 24.99 64.48 18.36
C LYS A 9 24.30 63.77 17.17
N ARG A 10 24.20 64.41 16.00
CA ARG A 10 23.42 63.89 14.86
C ARG A 10 24.24 62.98 13.92
N LEU A 11 25.56 63.14 13.87
CA LEU A 11 26.48 62.29 13.09
C LEU A 11 26.84 61.00 13.84
N GLN A 12 27.01 61.05 15.17
CA GLN A 12 27.21 59.83 15.98
C GLN A 12 26.03 58.85 15.82
N ASN A 13 24.77 59.34 15.83
CA ASN A 13 23.58 58.48 15.73
C ASN A 13 23.49 57.67 14.41
N LYS A 14 23.96 58.20 13.27
CA LYS A 14 23.96 57.46 12.00
C LYS A 14 25.03 56.38 11.92
N TYR A 15 26.21 56.62 12.51
CA TYR A 15 27.27 55.61 12.58
C TYR A 15 26.92 54.48 13.55
N TYR A 16 26.29 54.77 14.70
CA TYR A 16 25.79 53.73 15.60
C TYR A 16 24.70 52.86 14.96
N GLN A 17 23.81 53.43 14.14
CA GLN A 17 22.78 52.65 13.43
C GLN A 17 23.36 51.71 12.36
N VAL A 18 24.36 52.15 11.60
CA VAL A 18 25.01 51.31 10.57
C VAL A 18 25.90 50.24 11.21
N PHE A 19 26.58 50.53 12.32
CA PHE A 19 27.35 49.53 13.07
C PHE A 19 26.42 48.51 13.77
N ALA A 20 25.28 48.95 14.30
CA ALA A 20 24.28 48.06 14.90
C ALA A 20 23.63 47.11 13.87
N LEU A 21 23.38 47.58 12.65
CA LEU A 21 22.87 46.75 11.55
C LEU A 21 23.92 45.74 11.04
N GLY A 22 25.21 46.11 10.98
CA GLY A 22 26.29 45.19 10.60
C GLY A 22 26.58 44.11 11.66
N VAL A 23 26.53 44.47 12.94
CA VAL A 23 26.69 43.52 14.06
C VAL A 23 25.47 42.59 14.17
N ALA A 24 24.26 43.08 13.88
CA ALA A 24 23.06 42.24 13.81
C ALA A 24 23.14 41.21 12.67
N ALA A 25 23.61 41.58 11.49
CA ALA A 25 23.77 40.66 10.35
C ALA A 25 24.86 39.60 10.56
N LEU A 26 25.99 39.96 11.18
CA LEU A 26 27.04 39.02 11.58
C LEU A 26 26.60 38.09 12.72
N GLY A 27 25.82 38.59 13.68
CA GLY A 27 25.25 37.78 14.76
C GLY A 27 24.20 36.78 14.27
N LEU A 28 23.35 37.18 13.32
CA LEU A 28 22.39 36.29 12.64
C LEU A 28 23.11 35.14 11.91
N SER A 29 24.21 35.45 11.21
CA SER A 29 24.98 34.46 10.45
C SER A 29 25.73 33.47 11.36
N ALA A 30 26.31 33.93 12.47
CA ALA A 30 26.97 33.05 13.44
C ALA A 30 25.99 32.15 14.20
N ALA A 31 24.79 32.67 14.50
CA ALA A 31 23.73 31.90 15.14
C ALA A 31 23.21 30.76 14.24
N THR A 32 23.06 31.01 12.93
CA THR A 32 22.67 29.95 11.98
C THR A 32 23.75 28.87 11.85
N TYR A 33 25.02 29.26 11.74
CA TYR A 33 26.13 28.30 11.68
C TYR A 33 26.24 27.42 12.94
N ALA A 34 26.04 28.01 14.13
CA ALA A 34 26.08 27.27 15.39
C ALA A 34 24.88 26.31 15.54
N ALA A 35 23.68 26.71 15.11
CA ALA A 35 22.50 25.84 15.10
C ALA A 35 22.69 24.65 14.14
N ASP A 36 23.24 24.90 12.95
CA ASP A 36 23.56 23.84 11.98
C ASP A 36 24.59 22.84 12.54
N GLU A 37 25.64 23.31 13.20
CA GLU A 37 26.64 22.43 13.82
C GLU A 37 26.03 21.58 14.94
N GLN A 38 25.19 22.19 15.79
CA GLN A 38 24.53 21.50 16.90
C GLN A 38 23.58 20.40 16.41
N PHE A 39 22.78 20.68 15.38
CA PHE A 39 21.93 19.67 14.74
C PHE A 39 22.75 18.50 14.17
N ASN A 40 23.83 18.80 13.45
CA ASN A 40 24.70 17.76 12.88
C ASN A 40 25.38 16.91 13.96
N ASN A 41 25.70 17.50 15.11
CA ASN A 41 26.21 16.75 16.27
C ASN A 41 25.15 15.83 16.87
N ALA A 42 23.91 16.32 16.99
CA ALA A 42 22.78 15.52 17.45
C ALA A 42 22.46 14.36 16.49
N LEU A 43 22.52 14.59 15.17
CA LEU A 43 22.35 13.55 14.16
C LEU A 43 23.44 12.48 14.26
N ARG A 44 24.70 12.86 14.50
CA ARG A 44 25.79 11.89 14.76
C ARG A 44 25.52 11.06 16.00
N ALA A 45 24.98 11.66 17.07
CA ALA A 45 24.59 10.94 18.28
C ALA A 45 23.45 9.94 18.02
N ALA A 46 22.45 10.32 17.21
CA ALA A 46 21.36 9.44 16.80
C ALA A 46 21.87 8.24 15.99
N ASN A 47 22.73 8.48 15.00
CA ASN A 47 23.33 7.42 14.18
C ASN A 47 24.20 6.47 15.00
N ALA A 48 24.80 6.94 16.10
CA ALA A 48 25.56 6.12 17.05
C ALA A 48 24.68 5.42 18.11
N GLY A 49 23.36 5.63 18.12
CA GLY A 49 22.45 5.08 19.13
C GLY A 49 22.67 5.64 20.55
N ASN A 50 23.31 6.80 20.69
CA ASN A 50 23.66 7.37 21.99
C ASN A 50 22.50 8.18 22.57
N VAL A 51 21.53 7.48 23.17
CA VAL A 51 20.33 8.08 23.79
C VAL A 51 20.68 9.11 24.88
N GLY A 52 21.72 8.87 25.67
CA GLY A 52 22.15 9.80 26.73
C GLY A 52 22.61 11.15 26.17
N LEU A 53 23.32 11.14 25.05
CA LEU A 53 23.75 12.36 24.38
C LEU A 53 22.55 13.06 23.68
N LEU A 54 21.60 12.29 23.14
CA LEU A 54 20.37 12.86 22.58
C LEU A 54 19.51 13.60 23.62
N GLN A 55 19.45 13.14 24.86
CA GLN A 55 18.75 13.85 25.94
C GLN A 55 19.40 15.20 26.25
N GLN A 56 20.73 15.31 26.14
CA GLN A 56 21.44 16.58 26.27
C GLN A 56 21.13 17.52 25.09
N TYR A 57 21.07 16.98 23.86
CA TYR A 57 20.66 17.76 22.69
C TYR A 57 19.20 18.21 22.75
N GLN A 58 18.30 17.39 23.28
CA GLN A 58 16.91 17.78 23.50
C GLN A 58 16.80 19.02 24.41
N SER A 59 17.66 19.14 25.43
CA SER A 59 17.67 20.31 26.32
C SER A 59 18.35 21.52 25.69
N SER A 60 19.49 21.31 25.02
CA SER A 60 20.30 22.40 24.45
C SER A 60 19.77 22.95 23.13
N MET A 61 18.92 22.21 22.43
CA MET A 61 18.24 22.64 21.20
C MET A 61 16.80 23.11 21.46
N GLN A 62 16.40 23.33 22.73
CA GLN A 62 15.07 23.87 23.03
C GLN A 62 14.87 25.24 22.38
N GLY A 63 13.75 25.38 21.66
CA GLY A 63 13.41 26.61 20.94
C GLY A 63 14.06 26.75 19.55
N ASP A 64 14.94 25.83 19.16
CA ASP A 64 15.41 25.72 17.78
C ASP A 64 14.29 25.17 16.88
N VAL A 65 14.26 25.60 15.62
CA VAL A 65 13.35 25.10 14.58
C VAL A 65 13.49 23.59 14.41
N LEU A 66 14.70 23.05 14.53
CA LEU A 66 14.99 21.61 14.46
C LEU A 66 15.11 20.96 15.86
N GLY A 67 14.72 21.67 16.92
CA GLY A 67 14.87 21.25 18.31
C GLY A 67 14.06 20.00 18.70
N TYR A 68 13.10 19.59 17.86
CA TYR A 68 12.28 18.39 18.09
C TYR A 68 12.96 17.09 17.62
N TYR A 69 14.01 17.16 16.80
CA TYR A 69 14.68 15.97 16.25
C TYR A 69 15.35 15.07 17.31
N PRO A 70 16.06 15.59 18.31
CA PRO A 70 16.62 14.75 19.38
C PRO A 70 15.55 13.92 20.08
N GLU A 71 14.40 14.52 20.39
CA GLU A 71 13.28 13.82 21.01
C GLU A 71 12.66 12.78 20.06
N TYR A 72 12.46 13.13 18.79
CA TYR A 72 12.02 12.19 17.75
C TYR A 72 12.93 10.96 17.68
N TRP A 73 14.25 11.12 17.62
CA TRP A 73 15.19 10.00 17.53
C TRP A 73 15.17 9.12 18.77
N VAL A 74 15.03 9.71 19.97
CA VAL A 74 14.87 8.95 21.22
C VAL A 74 13.60 8.11 21.17
N LEU A 75 12.46 8.68 20.78
CA LEU A 75 11.20 7.95 20.68
C LEU A 75 11.27 6.85 19.62
N ASN A 76 11.84 7.15 18.45
CA ASN A 76 11.93 6.24 17.32
C ASN A 76 12.91 5.08 17.56
N SER A 77 13.90 5.24 18.45
CA SER A 77 14.89 4.20 18.74
C SER A 77 14.31 2.89 19.27
N ASN A 78 13.12 2.91 19.86
CA ASN A 78 12.48 1.72 20.41
C ASN A 78 10.95 1.81 20.45
N LEU A 79 10.33 2.02 19.29
CA LEU A 79 8.87 2.17 19.16
C LEU A 79 8.07 1.03 19.78
N ALA A 80 8.56 -0.21 19.68
CA ALA A 80 7.92 -1.39 20.25
C ALA A 80 7.63 -1.24 21.75
N LEU A 81 8.55 -0.62 22.51
CA LEU A 81 8.42 -0.40 23.96
C LEU A 81 7.83 0.96 24.33
N GLN A 82 7.59 1.87 23.37
CA GLN A 82 7.05 3.18 23.69
C GLN A 82 5.56 3.09 24.13
N PRO A 83 5.19 3.71 25.26
CA PRO A 83 3.81 3.99 25.58
C PRO A 83 3.20 4.95 24.55
N ALA A 84 1.94 4.74 24.18
CA ALA A 84 1.24 5.60 23.23
C ALA A 84 1.21 7.07 23.67
N ALA A 85 1.14 7.31 24.99
CA ALA A 85 1.16 8.66 25.56
C ALA A 85 2.41 9.48 25.17
N ASN A 86 3.55 8.83 24.97
CA ASN A 86 4.77 9.52 24.55
C ASN A 86 4.66 10.01 23.10
N ILE A 87 4.12 9.17 22.22
CA ILE A 87 3.92 9.47 20.80
C ILE A 87 2.84 10.55 20.63
N VAL A 88 1.72 10.39 21.33
CA VAL A 88 0.64 11.40 21.38
C VAL A 88 1.17 12.73 21.90
N GLY A 89 1.93 12.72 23.00
CA GLY A 89 2.51 13.92 23.58
C GLY A 89 3.48 14.63 22.62
N PHE A 90 4.29 13.88 21.88
CA PHE A 90 5.17 14.44 20.85
C PHE A 90 4.36 15.10 19.72
N ALA A 91 3.34 14.41 19.20
CA ALA A 91 2.50 14.94 18.13
C ALA A 91 1.67 16.17 18.55
N GLN A 92 1.25 16.24 19.81
CA GLN A 92 0.55 17.40 20.36
C GLN A 92 1.48 18.61 20.57
N ARG A 93 2.75 18.38 20.95
CA ARG A 93 3.74 19.46 21.10
C ARG A 93 4.18 20.03 19.76
N TYR A 94 4.24 19.19 18.73
CA TYR A 94 4.69 19.56 17.38
C TYR A 94 3.60 19.26 16.34
N PRO A 95 2.44 19.94 16.41
CA PRO A 95 1.36 19.72 15.45
C PRO A 95 1.80 20.13 14.04
N GLN A 96 1.26 19.46 13.02
CA GLN A 96 1.59 19.71 11.60
C GLN A 96 3.07 19.53 11.25
N SER A 97 3.87 18.89 12.12
CA SER A 97 5.23 18.48 11.80
C SER A 97 5.21 17.16 11.04
N ALA A 98 5.92 17.11 9.90
CA ALA A 98 6.10 15.88 9.14
C ALA A 98 6.74 14.76 10.00
N MET A 99 7.62 15.11 10.93
CA MET A 99 8.27 14.12 11.81
C MET A 99 7.35 13.63 12.93
N ALA A 100 6.40 14.46 13.38
CA ALA A 100 5.37 14.02 14.33
C ALA A 100 4.43 13.01 13.69
N GLU A 101 3.97 13.31 12.47
CA GLU A 101 3.13 12.40 11.70
C GLU A 101 3.87 11.11 11.36
N LYS A 102 5.12 11.20 10.89
CA LYS A 102 5.92 10.01 10.58
C LYS A 102 6.15 9.13 11.81
N LEU A 103 6.46 9.72 12.96
CA LEU A 103 6.61 8.96 14.21
C LEU A 103 5.31 8.25 14.61
N ALA A 104 4.17 8.91 14.45
CA ALA A 104 2.85 8.33 14.72
C ALA A 104 2.56 7.14 13.78
N ALA A 105 2.85 7.29 12.49
CA ALA A 105 2.66 6.24 11.50
C ALA A 105 3.59 5.03 11.75
N ASP A 106 4.89 5.27 11.95
CA ASP A 106 5.88 4.23 12.26
C ASP A 106 5.51 3.47 13.55
N TYR A 107 5.02 4.19 14.56
CA TYR A 107 4.53 3.58 15.80
C TYR A 107 3.35 2.65 15.55
N ILE A 108 2.36 3.08 14.75
CA ILE A 108 1.19 2.26 14.40
C ILE A 108 1.64 1.00 13.66
N GLU A 109 2.51 1.12 12.66
CA GLU A 109 3.03 -0.04 11.94
C GLU A 109 3.76 -1.01 12.86
N GLU A 110 4.61 -0.51 13.75
CA GLU A 110 5.35 -1.36 14.69
C GLU A 110 4.42 -2.10 15.66
N LYS A 111 3.42 -1.40 16.21
CA LYS A 111 2.41 -2.00 17.08
C LYS A 111 1.54 -3.03 16.35
N VAL A 112 1.22 -2.79 15.09
CA VAL A 112 0.51 -3.77 14.23
C VAL A 112 1.34 -5.02 14.02
N LYS A 113 2.65 -4.91 13.74
CA LYS A 113 3.54 -6.09 13.63
C LYS A 113 3.55 -6.93 14.91
N MET A 114 3.45 -6.27 16.08
CA MET A 114 3.37 -6.92 17.38
C MET A 114 1.96 -7.43 17.76
N ALA A 115 0.96 -7.20 16.90
CA ALA A 115 -0.46 -7.42 17.19
C ALA A 115 -1.01 -6.64 18.42
N ASP A 116 -0.34 -5.55 18.81
CA ASP A 116 -0.72 -4.65 19.91
C ASP A 116 -1.58 -3.49 19.39
N PHE A 117 -2.75 -3.83 18.85
CA PHE A 117 -3.67 -2.85 18.24
C PHE A 117 -4.22 -1.84 19.26
N ALA A 118 -4.41 -2.26 20.51
CA ALA A 118 -4.95 -1.41 21.57
C ALA A 118 -4.02 -0.21 21.86
N SER A 119 -2.70 -0.41 21.86
CA SER A 119 -1.74 0.68 22.05
C SER A 119 -1.67 1.62 20.84
N ALA A 120 -1.92 1.12 19.64
CA ALA A 120 -1.90 1.94 18.42
C ALA A 120 -3.16 2.82 18.25
N GLN A 121 -4.32 2.37 18.75
CA GLN A 121 -5.60 3.06 18.59
C GLN A 121 -5.59 4.57 18.90
N PRO A 122 -5.08 5.05 20.05
CA PRO A 122 -5.08 6.48 20.37
C PRO A 122 -4.17 7.32 19.45
N VAL A 123 -3.27 6.68 18.69
CA VAL A 123 -2.31 7.36 17.81
C VAL A 123 -2.90 7.61 16.41
N LEU A 124 -3.98 6.91 16.04
CA LEU A 124 -4.60 7.00 14.70
C LEU A 124 -4.92 8.43 14.26
N ALA A 125 -5.37 9.29 15.17
CA ALA A 125 -5.77 10.67 14.86
C ALA A 125 -4.59 11.60 14.49
N TYR A 126 -3.35 11.15 14.65
CA TYR A 126 -2.14 11.92 14.40
C TYR A 126 -1.47 11.58 13.06
N VAL A 127 -2.13 10.76 12.22
CA VAL A 127 -1.69 10.45 10.86
C VAL A 127 -2.76 10.94 9.87
N SER A 128 -2.37 11.84 8.97
CA SER A 128 -3.30 12.52 8.05
C SER A 128 -3.02 12.24 6.57
N ASN A 129 -1.77 11.90 6.24
CA ASN A 129 -1.26 11.64 4.90
C ASN A 129 -0.48 10.32 4.89
N ALA A 130 -1.16 9.24 5.32
CA ALA A 130 -0.61 7.90 5.36
C ALA A 130 -0.26 7.40 3.95
N ASP A 131 0.91 6.80 3.80
CA ASP A 131 1.20 5.99 2.62
C ASP A 131 0.37 4.69 2.61
N ARG A 132 0.54 3.87 1.57
CA ARG A 132 -0.22 2.62 1.44
C ARG A 132 0.00 1.65 2.61
N ALA A 133 1.24 1.48 3.06
CA ALA A 133 1.57 0.57 4.14
C ALA A 133 1.01 1.08 5.47
N GLU A 134 1.19 2.37 5.75
CA GLU A 134 0.69 3.06 6.93
C GLU A 134 -0.85 3.02 6.97
N SER A 135 -1.51 3.30 5.84
CA SER A 135 -2.96 3.25 5.67
C SER A 135 -3.53 1.85 5.96
N CYS A 136 -2.90 0.79 5.44
CA CYS A 136 -3.29 -0.58 5.76
C CYS A 136 -3.05 -0.96 7.24
N ALA A 137 -1.98 -0.45 7.87
CA ALA A 137 -1.73 -0.66 9.29
C ALA A 137 -2.80 0.05 10.15
N MET A 138 -3.13 1.30 9.84
CA MET A 138 -4.23 2.03 10.46
C MET A 138 -5.56 1.29 10.31
N ALA A 139 -5.84 0.72 9.13
CA ALA A 139 -7.05 -0.07 8.89
C ALA A 139 -7.11 -1.34 9.76
N GLN A 140 -5.99 -2.02 9.98
CA GLN A 140 -5.93 -3.17 10.90
C GLN A 140 -6.26 -2.76 12.34
N VAL A 141 -5.74 -1.62 12.80
CA VAL A 141 -6.06 -1.08 14.13
C VAL A 141 -7.56 -0.75 14.22
N ARG A 142 -8.12 -0.03 13.25
CA ARG A 142 -9.56 0.29 13.19
C ARG A 142 -10.44 -0.97 13.27
N ALA A 143 -10.11 -1.99 12.46
CA ALA A 143 -10.82 -3.26 12.44
C ALA A 143 -10.81 -3.95 13.82
N LYS A 144 -9.67 -3.92 14.52
CA LYS A 144 -9.51 -4.52 15.85
C LYS A 144 -10.10 -3.68 16.98
N SER A 145 -10.27 -2.39 16.76
CA SER A 145 -10.89 -1.44 17.68
C SER A 145 -12.42 -1.31 17.53
N GLY A 146 -13.06 -2.21 16.77
CA GLY A 146 -14.53 -2.28 16.67
C GLY A 146 -15.13 -1.57 15.45
N ASP A 147 -14.31 -1.17 14.47
CA ASP A 147 -14.75 -0.65 13.17
C ASP A 147 -14.48 -1.67 12.04
N PRO A 148 -15.30 -2.72 11.91
CA PRO A 148 -15.12 -3.72 10.85
C PRO A 148 -15.51 -3.20 9.47
N LEU A 149 -16.21 -2.06 9.37
CA LEU A 149 -16.64 -1.48 8.09
C LEU A 149 -15.45 -0.99 7.26
N VAL A 150 -14.29 -0.79 7.88
CA VAL A 150 -13.03 -0.50 7.18
C VAL A 150 -12.72 -1.53 6.08
N PHE A 151 -13.15 -2.79 6.20
CA PHE A 151 -12.95 -3.77 5.12
C PHE A 151 -13.66 -3.40 3.81
N ALA A 152 -14.77 -2.65 3.88
CA ALA A 152 -15.46 -2.17 2.68
C ALA A 152 -14.75 -0.98 2.01
N GLU A 153 -13.92 -0.24 2.75
CA GLU A 153 -13.10 0.85 2.23
C GLU A 153 -11.87 0.31 1.48
N TYR A 154 -11.30 -0.81 1.94
CA TYR A 154 -10.05 -1.41 1.41
C TYR A 154 -10.31 -2.62 0.49
N LYS A 155 -11.34 -2.53 -0.37
CA LYS A 155 -11.68 -3.59 -1.33
C LYS A 155 -10.56 -3.85 -2.35
N ASP A 156 -9.78 -2.84 -2.65
CA ASP A 156 -8.59 -2.90 -3.48
C ASP A 156 -7.51 -3.84 -2.91
N VAL A 157 -7.38 -3.95 -1.58
CA VAL A 157 -6.50 -4.93 -0.89
C VAL A 157 -7.01 -6.37 -1.05
N TRP A 158 -8.30 -6.57 -1.29
CA TRP A 158 -8.93 -7.89 -1.25
C TRP A 158 -8.57 -8.80 -2.43
N LEU A 159 -8.64 -8.25 -3.66
CA LEU A 159 -8.46 -9.02 -4.91
C LEU A 159 -7.09 -8.81 -5.56
N THR A 160 -6.28 -7.89 -5.04
CA THR A 160 -4.94 -7.64 -5.57
C THR A 160 -4.05 -8.88 -5.45
N THR A 161 -3.30 -9.14 -6.51
CA THR A 161 -2.39 -10.29 -6.61
C THR A 161 -0.94 -9.87 -6.78
N ASN A 162 -0.68 -8.57 -6.90
CA ASN A 162 0.67 -8.04 -6.90
C ASN A 162 1.27 -8.07 -5.49
N SER A 163 2.59 -7.89 -5.42
CA SER A 163 3.28 -7.69 -4.13
C SER A 163 2.68 -6.47 -3.42
N GLN A 164 2.44 -6.61 -2.12
CA GLN A 164 1.90 -5.56 -1.27
C GLN A 164 2.76 -5.39 -0.02
N PRO A 165 2.71 -4.22 0.64
CA PRO A 165 3.26 -4.07 1.98
C PRO A 165 2.70 -5.12 2.94
N GLU A 166 3.51 -5.55 3.91
CA GLU A 166 3.12 -6.59 4.88
C GLU A 166 1.88 -6.17 5.70
N SER A 167 1.71 -4.89 5.98
CA SER A 167 0.50 -4.37 6.62
C SER A 167 -0.76 -4.59 5.77
N CYS A 168 -0.71 -4.44 4.45
CA CYS A 168 -1.84 -4.75 3.58
C CYS A 168 -2.08 -6.26 3.49
N ALA A 169 -1.02 -7.07 3.47
CA ALA A 169 -1.16 -8.53 3.55
C ALA A 169 -1.84 -8.95 4.88
N GLY A 170 -1.46 -8.33 5.99
CA GLY A 170 -2.10 -8.48 7.30
C GLY A 170 -3.58 -8.10 7.29
N LEU A 171 -3.93 -6.96 6.68
CA LEU A 171 -5.32 -6.54 6.51
C LEU A 171 -6.12 -7.57 5.69
N GLY A 172 -5.57 -8.08 4.59
CA GLY A 172 -6.20 -9.13 3.79
C GLY A 172 -6.46 -10.42 4.58
N ARG A 173 -5.56 -10.81 5.50
CA ARG A 173 -5.78 -11.94 6.42
C ARG A 173 -6.91 -11.65 7.41
N MET A 174 -7.02 -10.42 7.92
CA MET A 174 -8.15 -10.02 8.77
C MET A 174 -9.48 -10.07 8.03
N MET A 175 -9.53 -9.53 6.80
CA MET A 175 -10.70 -9.62 5.93
C MET A 175 -11.12 -11.08 5.74
N LEU A 176 -10.19 -11.98 5.47
CA LEU A 176 -10.48 -13.40 5.26
C LEU A 176 -11.18 -14.06 6.47
N SER A 177 -10.83 -13.64 7.68
CA SER A 177 -11.46 -14.09 8.94
C SER A 177 -12.76 -13.35 9.29
N SER A 178 -13.09 -12.26 8.60
CA SER A 178 -14.24 -11.41 8.91
C SER A 178 -15.56 -12.05 8.47
N PRO A 179 -16.63 -11.94 9.27
CA PRO A 179 -17.97 -12.34 8.85
C PRO A 179 -18.56 -11.41 7.78
N LEU A 180 -17.97 -10.23 7.56
CA LEU A 180 -18.40 -9.31 6.49
C LEU A 180 -17.99 -9.79 5.10
N MET A 181 -17.01 -10.69 5.01
CA MET A 181 -16.58 -11.27 3.73
C MET A 181 -17.45 -12.48 3.43
N THR A 182 -18.27 -12.37 2.40
CA THR A 182 -19.19 -13.45 2.00
C THR A 182 -18.41 -14.65 1.45
N GLU A 183 -19.05 -15.81 1.40
CA GLU A 183 -18.47 -16.99 0.76
C GLU A 183 -18.12 -16.72 -0.72
N GLN A 184 -18.95 -15.93 -1.41
CA GLN A 184 -18.70 -15.49 -2.78
C GLN A 184 -17.44 -14.61 -2.89
N ASP A 185 -17.23 -13.69 -1.95
CA ASP A 185 -16.02 -12.84 -1.94
C ASP A 185 -14.75 -13.68 -1.75
N LYS A 186 -14.81 -14.67 -0.85
CA LYS A 186 -13.71 -15.61 -0.59
C LYS A 186 -13.43 -16.51 -1.78
N GLN A 187 -14.47 -16.98 -2.45
CA GLN A 187 -14.33 -17.75 -3.69
C GLN A 187 -13.67 -16.93 -4.81
N GLN A 188 -14.02 -15.65 -4.97
CA GLN A 188 -13.36 -14.77 -5.94
C GLN A 188 -11.89 -14.52 -5.61
N ARG A 189 -11.56 -14.32 -4.32
CA ARG A 189 -10.16 -14.21 -3.87
C ARG A 189 -9.38 -15.49 -4.17
N LEU A 190 -9.97 -16.67 -3.90
CA LEU A 190 -9.37 -17.95 -4.23
C LEU A 190 -9.02 -18.04 -5.72
N TRP A 191 -9.97 -17.71 -6.60
CA TRP A 191 -9.74 -17.74 -8.05
C TRP A 191 -8.64 -16.75 -8.50
N SER A 192 -8.60 -15.56 -7.91
CA SER A 192 -7.57 -14.56 -8.19
C SER A 192 -6.17 -15.06 -7.78
N GLN A 193 -6.05 -15.67 -6.59
CA GLN A 193 -4.80 -16.25 -6.10
C GLN A 193 -4.34 -17.44 -6.96
N LEU A 194 -5.26 -18.31 -7.39
CA LEU A 194 -4.97 -19.43 -8.29
C LEU A 194 -4.51 -18.95 -9.67
N ARG A 195 -5.20 -17.95 -10.25
CA ARG A 195 -4.79 -17.29 -11.49
C ARG A 195 -3.35 -16.78 -11.40
N ALA A 196 -3.03 -16.10 -10.29
CA ALA A 196 -1.71 -15.55 -10.02
C ALA A 196 -0.63 -16.59 -9.65
N GLY A 197 -1.00 -17.87 -9.47
CA GLY A 197 -0.06 -18.92 -9.09
C GLY A 197 0.36 -18.91 -7.61
N GLN A 198 -0.40 -18.21 -6.75
CA GLN A 198 -0.11 -18.07 -5.32
C GLN A 198 -0.62 -19.27 -4.51
N SER A 199 -0.11 -20.47 -4.81
CA SER A 199 -0.61 -21.75 -4.30
C SER A 199 -0.78 -21.79 -2.77
N GLY A 200 0.19 -21.28 -2.01
CA GLY A 200 0.11 -21.26 -0.55
C GLY A 200 -1.05 -20.39 -0.03
N GLN A 201 -1.25 -19.21 -0.61
CA GLN A 201 -2.36 -18.33 -0.21
C GLN A 201 -3.71 -18.88 -0.65
N ALA A 202 -3.77 -19.45 -1.86
CA ALA A 202 -4.97 -20.10 -2.38
C ALA A 202 -5.42 -21.26 -1.49
N ILE A 203 -4.50 -22.12 -1.02
CA ILE A 203 -4.82 -23.21 -0.09
C ILE A 203 -5.40 -22.66 1.22
N ALA A 204 -4.79 -21.62 1.79
CA ALA A 204 -5.29 -20.99 3.02
C ALA A 204 -6.70 -20.40 2.82
N THR A 205 -6.96 -19.72 1.71
CA THR A 205 -8.30 -19.20 1.38
C THR A 205 -9.31 -20.32 1.20
N ALA A 206 -8.96 -21.39 0.47
CA ALA A 206 -9.84 -22.53 0.24
C ALA A 206 -10.29 -23.18 1.56
N GLN A 207 -9.38 -23.34 2.51
CA GLN A 207 -9.70 -23.91 3.83
C GLN A 207 -10.78 -23.10 4.58
N THR A 208 -10.78 -21.76 4.42
CA THR A 208 -11.74 -20.88 5.11
C THR A 208 -13.17 -20.98 4.58
N ILE A 209 -13.35 -21.56 3.40
CA ILE A 209 -14.65 -21.87 2.79
C ILE A 209 -14.92 -23.38 2.78
N GLY A 210 -14.21 -24.16 3.59
CA GLY A 210 -14.42 -25.61 3.72
C GLY A 210 -13.93 -26.43 2.51
N MET A 211 -13.10 -25.84 1.65
CA MET A 211 -12.53 -26.51 0.47
C MET A 211 -11.08 -26.95 0.75
N ASN A 212 -10.74 -28.18 0.40
CA ASN A 212 -9.38 -28.70 0.51
C ASN A 212 -8.68 -28.74 -0.84
N LEU A 213 -7.64 -27.93 -1.00
CA LEU A 213 -6.71 -28.01 -2.12
C LEU A 213 -5.38 -28.61 -1.67
N SER A 214 -4.79 -29.45 -2.52
CA SER A 214 -3.54 -30.15 -2.28
C SER A 214 -2.40 -29.45 -3.00
N LEU A 215 -1.35 -29.13 -2.27
CA LEU A 215 -0.11 -28.61 -2.85
C LEU A 215 0.50 -29.61 -3.85
N ALA A 216 0.40 -30.91 -3.58
CA ALA A 216 0.91 -31.93 -4.50
C ALA A 216 0.16 -31.91 -5.85
N GLN A 217 -1.16 -31.73 -5.83
CA GLN A 217 -1.96 -31.60 -7.05
C GLN A 217 -1.62 -30.31 -7.81
N LEU A 218 -1.49 -29.17 -7.11
CA LEU A 218 -1.07 -27.91 -7.74
C LEU A 218 0.32 -28.03 -8.38
N ASN A 219 1.27 -28.70 -7.72
CA ASN A 219 2.60 -28.94 -8.28
C ASN A 219 2.55 -29.87 -9.51
N SER A 220 1.71 -30.91 -9.49
CA SER A 220 1.51 -31.77 -10.65
C SER A 220 0.90 -31.00 -11.84
N ILE A 221 -0.07 -30.13 -11.59
CA ILE A 221 -0.68 -29.29 -12.62
C ILE A 221 0.32 -28.26 -13.15
N GLN A 222 1.16 -27.67 -12.28
CA GLN A 222 2.21 -26.73 -12.68
C GLN A 222 3.21 -27.37 -13.65
N ALA A 223 3.52 -28.66 -13.47
CA ALA A 223 4.47 -29.38 -14.31
C ALA A 223 3.91 -29.69 -15.71
N ASP A 224 2.61 -30.02 -15.82
CA ASP A 224 1.96 -30.33 -17.10
C ASP A 224 0.48 -29.88 -17.10
N PRO A 225 0.22 -28.57 -17.27
CA PRO A 225 -1.14 -28.03 -17.17
C PRO A 225 -2.01 -28.44 -18.36
N LEU A 226 -1.41 -28.61 -19.54
CA LEU A 226 -2.13 -29.04 -20.73
C LEU A 226 -2.67 -30.45 -20.53
N ASN A 227 -1.83 -31.41 -20.14
CA ASN A 227 -2.25 -32.79 -19.91
C ASN A 227 -3.36 -32.90 -18.87
N TYR A 228 -3.26 -32.15 -17.76
CA TYR A 228 -4.32 -32.11 -16.75
C TYR A 228 -5.67 -31.66 -17.36
N LEU A 229 -5.69 -30.61 -18.18
CA LEU A 229 -6.91 -30.05 -18.75
C LEU A 229 -7.65 -31.01 -19.70
N TRP A 230 -6.99 -31.99 -20.31
CA TRP A 230 -7.63 -32.94 -21.24
C TRP A 230 -8.69 -33.82 -20.57
N SER A 231 -8.47 -34.20 -19.31
CA SER A 231 -9.33 -35.12 -18.56
C SER A 231 -9.73 -34.59 -17.19
N ALA A 232 -9.57 -33.28 -16.96
CA ALA A 232 -9.86 -32.67 -15.68
C ALA A 232 -11.33 -32.87 -15.28
N PRO A 233 -11.61 -33.34 -14.05
CA PRO A 233 -12.96 -33.35 -13.52
C PRO A 233 -13.50 -31.92 -13.40
N LYS A 234 -14.83 -31.78 -13.32
CA LYS A 234 -15.51 -30.47 -13.27
C LYS A 234 -16.61 -30.38 -12.20
N ALA A 235 -16.84 -31.48 -11.48
CA ALA A 235 -18.04 -31.69 -10.69
C ALA A 235 -18.00 -30.92 -9.37
N SER A 236 -16.86 -30.91 -8.68
CA SER A 236 -16.73 -30.26 -7.38
C SER A 236 -16.13 -28.86 -7.48
N ALA A 237 -16.33 -28.05 -6.44
CA ALA A 237 -15.71 -26.72 -6.33
C ALA A 237 -14.17 -26.81 -6.30
N ALA A 238 -13.61 -27.89 -5.75
CA ALA A 238 -12.17 -28.15 -5.78
C ALA A 238 -11.67 -28.45 -7.20
N ASP A 239 -12.41 -29.25 -7.98
CA ASP A 239 -12.09 -29.52 -9.38
C ASP A 239 -12.08 -28.22 -10.21
N GLN A 240 -13.09 -27.38 -9.98
CA GLN A 240 -13.21 -26.07 -10.63
C GLN A 240 -12.05 -25.12 -10.27
N ALA A 241 -11.59 -25.14 -9.02
CA ALA A 241 -10.41 -24.40 -8.59
C ALA A 241 -9.14 -24.90 -9.31
N TYR A 242 -8.95 -26.22 -9.41
CA TYR A 242 -7.81 -26.77 -10.15
C TYR A 242 -7.86 -26.45 -11.65
N LEU A 243 -9.05 -26.39 -12.26
CA LEU A 243 -9.20 -25.93 -13.65
C LEU A 243 -8.70 -24.50 -13.85
N ILE A 244 -9.06 -23.59 -12.93
CA ILE A 244 -8.64 -22.18 -12.98
C ILE A 244 -7.11 -22.08 -12.83
N TYR A 245 -6.53 -22.84 -11.91
CA TYR A 245 -5.09 -22.91 -11.77
C TYR A 245 -4.43 -23.44 -13.05
N ALA A 246 -4.91 -24.57 -13.58
CA ALA A 246 -4.36 -25.23 -14.76
C ALA A 246 -4.40 -24.34 -16.00
N ILE A 247 -5.54 -23.70 -16.29
CA ILE A 247 -5.64 -22.80 -17.45
C ILE A 247 -4.74 -21.57 -17.29
N GLY A 248 -4.54 -21.09 -16.05
CA GLY A 248 -3.61 -20.01 -15.76
C GLY A 248 -2.16 -20.40 -16.02
N ARG A 249 -1.75 -21.58 -15.57
CA ARG A 249 -0.38 -22.08 -15.83
C ARG A 249 -0.15 -22.34 -17.32
N LEU A 250 -1.17 -22.82 -18.04
CA LEU A 250 -1.11 -22.98 -19.50
C LEU A 250 -1.01 -21.62 -20.21
N ALA A 251 -1.79 -20.62 -19.81
CA ALA A 251 -1.74 -19.29 -20.44
C ALA A 251 -0.40 -18.59 -20.26
N ASP A 252 0.29 -18.83 -19.13
CA ASP A 252 1.60 -18.27 -18.83
C ASP A 252 2.70 -18.89 -19.73
N SER A 253 2.65 -20.21 -19.92
CA SER A 253 3.60 -20.93 -20.76
C SER A 253 3.31 -20.80 -22.25
N ASP A 254 2.07 -21.04 -22.68
CA ASP A 254 1.57 -21.02 -24.06
C ASP A 254 0.14 -20.42 -24.14
N LEU A 255 0.09 -19.11 -24.39
CA LEU A 255 -1.16 -18.36 -24.49
C LEU A 255 -2.08 -18.84 -25.62
N ASN A 256 -1.52 -19.22 -26.77
CA ASN A 256 -2.32 -19.62 -27.93
C ASN A 256 -3.06 -20.93 -27.63
N THR A 257 -2.36 -21.90 -27.04
CA THR A 257 -2.98 -23.16 -26.62
C THR A 257 -4.02 -22.93 -25.51
N ALA A 258 -3.78 -21.99 -24.59
CA ALA A 258 -4.76 -21.61 -23.57
C ALA A 258 -6.04 -21.01 -24.17
N LEU A 259 -5.92 -20.06 -25.11
CA LEU A 259 -7.05 -19.45 -25.84
C LEU A 259 -7.84 -20.50 -26.62
N ALA A 260 -7.17 -21.46 -27.26
CA ALA A 260 -7.82 -22.57 -27.95
C ALA A 260 -8.53 -23.55 -26.99
N SER A 261 -8.05 -23.69 -25.75
CA SER A 261 -8.53 -24.70 -24.80
C SER A 261 -9.57 -24.17 -23.80
N VAL A 262 -9.61 -22.86 -23.54
CA VAL A 262 -10.43 -22.28 -22.46
C VAL A 262 -11.93 -22.56 -22.63
N LYS A 263 -12.43 -22.58 -23.88
CA LYS A 263 -13.83 -22.92 -24.15
C LYS A 263 -14.17 -24.33 -23.67
N ARG A 264 -13.34 -25.32 -24.03
CA ARG A 264 -13.51 -26.71 -23.61
C ARG A 264 -13.35 -26.86 -22.10
N ALA A 265 -12.41 -26.13 -21.48
CA ALA A 265 -12.25 -26.14 -20.03
C ALA A 265 -13.51 -25.63 -19.32
N ALA A 266 -14.11 -24.55 -19.85
CA ALA A 266 -15.31 -23.91 -19.32
C ALA A 266 -16.61 -24.72 -19.52
N GLU A 267 -16.76 -25.42 -20.65
CA GLU A 267 -17.95 -26.23 -20.94
C GLU A 267 -18.26 -27.21 -19.79
N GLY A 268 -19.51 -27.22 -19.32
CA GLY A 268 -19.96 -28.08 -18.23
C GLY A 268 -19.61 -27.59 -16.81
N THR A 269 -19.00 -26.42 -16.66
CA THR A 269 -18.81 -25.76 -15.34
C THR A 269 -19.92 -24.72 -15.08
N PRO A 270 -20.17 -24.33 -13.81
CA PRO A 270 -21.08 -23.23 -13.48
C PRO A 270 -20.69 -21.90 -14.14
N GLU A 271 -21.67 -21.03 -14.43
CA GLU A 271 -21.44 -19.77 -15.17
C GLU A 271 -20.31 -18.90 -14.57
N LEU A 272 -20.27 -18.76 -13.24
CA LEU A 272 -19.22 -17.98 -12.58
C LEU A 272 -17.82 -18.58 -12.77
N VAL A 273 -17.72 -19.92 -12.83
CA VAL A 273 -16.45 -20.61 -13.10
C VAL A 273 -16.03 -20.42 -14.55
N GLN A 274 -16.97 -20.48 -15.49
CA GLN A 274 -16.68 -20.17 -16.90
C GLN A 274 -16.09 -18.76 -17.01
N LYS A 275 -16.73 -17.77 -16.38
CA LYS A 275 -16.23 -16.39 -16.34
C LYS A 275 -14.83 -16.31 -15.73
N ALA A 276 -14.55 -17.05 -14.65
CA ALA A 276 -13.24 -17.06 -14.00
C ALA A 276 -12.13 -17.70 -14.87
N LEU A 277 -12.47 -18.75 -15.64
CA LEU A 277 -11.55 -19.36 -16.61
C LEU A 277 -11.21 -18.39 -17.74
N TYR A 278 -12.20 -17.71 -18.30
CA TYR A 278 -11.98 -16.67 -19.30
C TYR A 278 -11.22 -15.45 -18.74
N ARG A 279 -11.53 -15.01 -17.51
CA ARG A 279 -10.79 -13.94 -16.80
C ARG A 279 -9.32 -14.30 -16.67
N THR A 280 -9.02 -15.54 -16.30
CA THR A 280 -7.66 -16.04 -16.13
C THR A 280 -6.84 -15.91 -17.42
N VAL A 281 -7.39 -16.39 -18.54
CA VAL A 281 -6.70 -16.30 -19.84
C VAL A 281 -6.61 -14.86 -20.33
N GLY A 282 -7.70 -14.08 -20.21
CA GLY A 282 -7.72 -12.67 -20.59
C GLY A 282 -6.66 -11.86 -19.84
N TYR A 283 -6.58 -12.01 -18.51
CA TYR A 283 -5.59 -11.31 -17.69
C TYR A 283 -4.16 -11.67 -18.05
N ILE A 284 -3.83 -12.97 -18.11
CA ILE A 284 -2.46 -13.41 -18.39
C ILE A 284 -2.05 -13.04 -19.82
N GLY A 285 -2.95 -13.16 -20.80
CA GLY A 285 -2.69 -12.70 -22.16
C GLY A 285 -2.46 -11.20 -22.23
N GLY A 286 -3.24 -10.42 -21.48
CA GLY A 286 -3.15 -8.97 -21.46
C GLY A 286 -1.89 -8.43 -20.77
N THR A 287 -1.27 -9.19 -19.86
CA THR A 287 -0.01 -8.84 -19.19
C THR A 287 1.24 -9.34 -19.92
N THR A 288 1.10 -10.26 -20.88
CA THR A 288 2.22 -10.89 -21.60
C THR A 288 2.37 -10.42 -23.05
N VAL A 289 1.83 -9.24 -23.39
CA VAL A 289 1.84 -8.68 -24.76
C VAL A 289 3.23 -8.53 -25.38
N MET A 290 4.29 -8.34 -24.58
CA MET A 290 5.67 -8.29 -25.09
C MET A 290 6.16 -9.66 -25.59
N LYS A 291 5.68 -10.75 -24.98
CA LYS A 291 5.97 -12.13 -25.38
C LYS A 291 5.05 -12.60 -26.50
N ASN A 292 3.77 -12.26 -26.41
CA ASN A 292 2.71 -12.88 -27.22
C ASN A 292 2.06 -11.96 -28.26
N ASN A 293 2.50 -10.70 -28.35
CA ASN A 293 1.86 -9.63 -29.12
C ASN A 293 0.41 -9.33 -28.67
N PHE A 294 -0.23 -8.32 -29.25
CA PHE A 294 -1.65 -8.08 -29.04
C PHE A 294 -2.51 -9.11 -29.78
N ASN A 295 -3.55 -9.61 -29.12
CA ASN A 295 -4.49 -10.56 -29.69
C ASN A 295 -5.93 -10.20 -29.28
N VAL A 296 -6.84 -10.09 -30.24
CA VAL A 296 -8.25 -9.74 -29.99
C VAL A 296 -8.98 -10.80 -29.16
N GLU A 297 -8.56 -12.07 -29.24
CA GLU A 297 -9.14 -13.16 -28.45
C GLU A 297 -8.90 -12.97 -26.94
N VAL A 298 -7.82 -12.28 -26.55
CA VAL A 298 -7.57 -11.90 -25.15
C VAL A 298 -8.63 -10.92 -24.65
N LEU A 299 -8.98 -9.92 -25.47
CA LEU A 299 -10.07 -8.99 -25.15
C LEU A 299 -11.42 -9.73 -25.10
N GLN A 300 -11.69 -10.63 -26.05
CA GLN A 300 -12.91 -11.43 -26.04
C GLN A 300 -13.00 -12.34 -24.81
N ALA A 301 -11.88 -12.86 -24.31
CA ALA A 301 -11.83 -13.61 -23.05
C ALA A 301 -12.19 -12.70 -21.86
N PHE A 302 -11.66 -11.47 -21.80
CA PHE A 302 -12.11 -10.50 -20.81
C PHE A 302 -13.60 -10.18 -20.91
N ASP A 303 -14.13 -9.94 -22.10
CA ASP A 303 -15.56 -9.65 -22.30
C ASP A 303 -16.44 -10.81 -21.81
N ARG A 304 -16.04 -12.07 -22.08
CA ARG A 304 -16.73 -13.26 -21.58
C ARG A 304 -16.68 -13.42 -20.06
N SER A 305 -15.74 -12.77 -19.39
CA SER A 305 -15.61 -12.76 -17.93
C SER A 305 -16.43 -11.68 -17.24
N TYR A 306 -17.16 -10.85 -17.98
CA TYR A 306 -17.93 -9.74 -17.44
C TYR A 306 -18.97 -10.21 -16.39
N GLY A 307 -19.14 -9.39 -15.35
CA GLY A 307 -19.98 -9.69 -14.19
C GLY A 307 -19.24 -10.31 -12.99
N LEU A 308 -17.97 -10.66 -13.14
CA LEU A 308 -17.07 -10.86 -12.00
C LEU A 308 -16.45 -9.54 -11.59
N ALA A 309 -16.37 -9.28 -10.28
CA ALA A 309 -15.64 -8.14 -9.74
C ALA A 309 -14.21 -8.14 -10.30
N LEU A 310 -13.72 -6.95 -10.65
CA LEU A 310 -12.36 -6.77 -11.15
C LEU A 310 -11.47 -6.37 -9.97
N SER A 311 -10.27 -6.94 -9.91
CA SER A 311 -9.20 -6.28 -9.15
C SER A 311 -8.76 -5.01 -9.89
N GLU A 312 -8.07 -4.12 -9.18
CA GLU A 312 -7.50 -2.92 -9.79
C GLU A 312 -6.59 -3.26 -10.98
N GLU A 313 -5.78 -4.33 -10.84
CA GLU A 313 -4.90 -4.77 -11.93
C GLU A 313 -5.70 -5.32 -13.11
N GLU A 314 -6.74 -6.10 -12.86
CA GLU A 314 -7.57 -6.67 -13.92
C GLU A 314 -8.35 -5.60 -14.69
N ALA A 315 -8.90 -4.60 -13.98
CA ALA A 315 -9.61 -3.49 -14.59
C ALA A 315 -8.71 -2.68 -15.53
N GLU A 316 -7.49 -2.36 -15.07
CA GLU A 316 -6.50 -1.67 -15.89
C GLU A 316 -6.07 -2.47 -17.12
N ILE A 317 -5.74 -3.76 -16.95
CA ILE A 317 -5.34 -4.59 -18.09
C ILE A 317 -6.48 -4.74 -19.09
N TYR A 318 -7.72 -4.94 -18.62
CA TYR A 318 -8.89 -5.02 -19.49
C TYR A 318 -9.10 -3.71 -20.28
N ALA A 319 -9.02 -2.55 -19.63
CA ALA A 319 -9.15 -1.26 -20.29
C ALA A 319 -8.05 -1.05 -21.36
N ARG A 320 -6.79 -1.39 -21.04
CA ARG A 320 -5.67 -1.30 -22.00
C ARG A 320 -5.89 -2.17 -23.23
N GLN A 321 -6.36 -3.41 -23.05
CA GLN A 321 -6.69 -4.29 -24.19
C GLN A 321 -7.87 -3.73 -24.99
N ALA A 322 -8.91 -3.22 -24.34
CA ALA A 322 -10.09 -2.66 -24.99
C ALA A 322 -9.76 -1.41 -25.84
N ILE A 323 -8.96 -0.48 -25.30
CA ILE A 323 -8.50 0.73 -26.00
C ILE A 323 -7.73 0.36 -27.27
N ARG A 324 -6.84 -0.64 -27.17
CA ARG A 324 -6.01 -1.08 -28.31
C ARG A 324 -6.84 -1.50 -29.52
N PHE A 325 -8.00 -2.11 -29.30
CA PHE A 325 -8.89 -2.59 -30.35
C PHE A 325 -10.10 -1.66 -30.61
N GLY A 326 -10.14 -0.46 -30.01
CA GLY A 326 -11.24 0.49 -30.18
C GLY A 326 -12.59 0.00 -29.64
N ALA A 327 -12.58 -0.92 -28.67
CA ALA A 327 -13.77 -1.55 -28.13
C ALA A 327 -14.34 -0.71 -26.96
N TRP A 328 -14.96 0.44 -27.28
CA TRP A 328 -15.38 1.43 -26.28
C TRP A 328 -16.37 0.91 -25.23
N GLU A 329 -17.29 0.02 -25.61
CA GLU A 329 -18.18 -0.65 -24.64
C GLU A 329 -17.40 -1.48 -23.61
N SER A 330 -16.33 -2.14 -24.04
CA SER A 330 -15.42 -2.88 -23.14
C SER A 330 -14.59 -1.92 -22.27
N VAL A 331 -14.21 -0.75 -22.80
CA VAL A 331 -13.54 0.30 -22.02
C VAL A 331 -14.44 0.79 -20.89
N ILE A 332 -15.71 1.09 -21.16
CA ILE A 332 -16.69 1.50 -20.14
C ILE A 332 -16.82 0.41 -19.06
N ARG A 333 -17.01 -0.86 -19.45
CA ARG A 333 -17.08 -1.98 -18.50
C ARG A 333 -15.83 -2.11 -17.63
N ALA A 334 -14.65 -1.89 -18.21
CA ALA A 334 -13.38 -1.98 -17.50
C ALA A 334 -13.21 -0.81 -16.51
N ILE A 335 -13.45 0.42 -16.96
CA ILE A 335 -13.38 1.63 -16.14
C ILE A 335 -14.42 1.57 -15.01
N ASP A 336 -15.65 1.11 -15.27
CA ASP A 336 -16.68 0.96 -14.24
C ASP A 336 -16.24 0.07 -13.08
N GLY A 337 -15.42 -0.96 -13.37
CA GLY A 337 -14.84 -1.86 -12.38
C GLY A 337 -13.59 -1.35 -11.67
N MET A 338 -13.02 -0.20 -12.06
CA MET A 338 -11.89 0.43 -11.37
C MET A 338 -12.30 0.99 -10.00
N SER A 339 -11.34 1.05 -9.08
CA SER A 339 -11.54 1.72 -7.79
C SER A 339 -11.77 3.23 -7.98
N VAL A 340 -12.28 3.89 -6.94
CA VAL A 340 -12.45 5.35 -6.96
C VAL A 340 -11.12 6.04 -7.25
N THR A 341 -10.04 5.60 -6.61
CA THR A 341 -8.69 6.13 -6.80
C THR A 341 -8.23 5.95 -8.24
N GLN A 342 -8.34 4.74 -8.79
CA GLN A 342 -7.97 4.47 -10.18
C GLN A 342 -8.75 5.35 -11.16
N LYS A 343 -10.06 5.49 -10.98
CA LYS A 343 -10.88 6.35 -11.85
C LYS A 343 -10.40 7.80 -11.90
N GLN A 344 -9.80 8.33 -10.82
CA GLN A 344 -9.32 9.72 -10.75
C GLN A 344 -7.95 9.93 -11.43
N GLU A 345 -7.27 8.87 -11.86
CA GLU A 345 -5.98 9.02 -12.53
C GLU A 345 -6.17 9.66 -13.93
N ASP A 346 -5.31 10.62 -14.29
CA ASP A 346 -5.43 11.43 -15.52
C ASP A 346 -5.71 10.61 -16.79
N ARG A 347 -5.09 9.43 -16.90
CA ARG A 347 -5.22 8.55 -18.07
C ARG A 347 -6.58 7.89 -18.24
N TRP A 348 -7.37 7.80 -17.17
CA TRP A 348 -8.72 7.22 -17.18
C TRP A 348 -9.81 8.29 -17.14
N GLN A 349 -9.48 9.50 -16.70
CA GLN A 349 -10.31 10.69 -16.84
C GLN A 349 -10.35 11.19 -18.30
N TYR A 350 -9.21 11.12 -18.99
CA TYR A 350 -9.12 11.34 -20.44
C TYR A 350 -9.77 10.18 -21.21
#